data_AF-A0A8H6CS68-F1
#
_entry.id   AF-A0A8H6CS68-F1
#
_cell.length_a   1.000
_cell.length_b   1.000
_cell.length_c   1.000
_cell.angle_alpha   90.00
_cell.angle_beta   90.00
_cell.angle_gamma   90.00
#
_symmetry.space_group_name_H-M   'P 1'
#
loop_
_entity.id
_entity.type
_entity.pdbx_description
1 polymer ?
#
loop_
_entity_poly.entity_id
_entity_poly.type
_entity_poly.pdbx_seq_one_letter_code
_entity_poly.pdbx_strand_id
1 'polypeptide(L)'
;MAVLDEELKAPNAPHGVTTTAKSYNDWPNDAGFETFHDETDPVELKVSGRIPAYAAGILYRTGPGGHQVTTPQNKTFAVSHWFDGFAQTHRFELLPPSEGEFITRVRYNSRHTCDNLVEKVRNSGEMAMTSFGQQRDPCESFFKKVMSSFQAATSGGIKAPADVNVGVTIKANMPVPGELASSGKAQPGSDDDSSPKINNLWLKTDNATLQRIDPTTLEPIDAVRQPKLHPDLKGPFTGAHSRTDPITGDWYNYNLEVGRQPTYRVFSVSAKTGETTILATLTGGPIRAAYLHSILLTERYVILCIFDAYYAKGGAKVLWTRNLVDAMDFDPDRKNLWLVVDRRHGQGLVGMYESEPFFAFHPVNAWEQASATEAGKTDIVADIPTYPNLDILKRFYYHNMKGTAPGARDYVDGKGATCKARLTRFRLPDVGGARVAPTGTPGRASALSVAPAGDTPELPSVNPLRATKPHRYIYGVCDRGNSTFLDGLIKYDTAARTATARVVHAQSPGEPVFLPDPDGGGKEDAGVCLSVVLDGTRGTSYLLVLDAGTFEEVGRAGMEVAVPFGFHGCHVACS
;
A
#
# COMPACT_ATOMS: atom_id res chain seq x y z
N MET A 1 -20.81 53.16 -27.25
CA MET A 1 -20.45 53.09 -25.82
C MET A 1 -20.20 51.64 -25.50
N ALA A 2 -18.99 51.33 -25.07
CA ALA A 2 -18.44 49.99 -24.95
C ALA A 2 -18.12 49.68 -23.48
N VAL A 3 -18.03 48.36 -23.18
CA VAL A 3 -17.35 47.69 -22.05
C VAL A 3 -18.10 47.83 -20.71
N LEU A 4 -18.44 46.76 -19.97
CA LEU A 4 -17.52 45.81 -19.31
C LEU A 4 -18.16 44.43 -19.00
N ASP A 5 -17.56 43.38 -19.58
CA ASP A 5 -17.34 42.07 -18.95
C ASP A 5 -16.11 42.20 -18.05
N GLU A 6 -16.13 41.63 -16.84
CA GLU A 6 -14.97 41.56 -15.95
C GLU A 6 -14.59 40.09 -15.67
N GLU A 7 -13.47 39.69 -16.28
CA GLU A 7 -12.77 38.42 -16.10
C GLU A 7 -12.23 38.26 -14.67
N LEU A 8 -12.49 37.11 -14.04
CA LEU A 8 -11.72 36.59 -12.91
C LEU A 8 -10.31 36.20 -13.40
N LYS A 9 -9.36 37.12 -13.32
CA LYS A 9 -7.92 36.85 -13.52
C LYS A 9 -7.29 36.30 -12.24
N ALA A 10 -6.52 35.22 -12.42
CA ALA A 10 -5.61 34.68 -11.41
C ALA A 10 -4.63 35.75 -10.90
N PRO A 11 -4.26 35.75 -9.62
CA PRO A 11 -3.34 36.74 -9.07
C PRO A 11 -1.93 36.58 -9.64
N ASN A 12 -1.39 37.69 -10.15
CA ASN A 12 -0.03 37.82 -10.68
C ASN A 12 1.03 37.38 -9.65
N ALA A 13 1.94 36.51 -10.10
CA ALA A 13 3.14 36.12 -9.36
C ALA A 13 4.09 37.32 -9.16
N PRO A 14 4.72 37.49 -7.98
CA PRO A 14 5.73 38.53 -7.80
C PRO A 14 7.02 38.13 -8.53
N HIS A 15 7.46 38.98 -9.45
CA HIS A 15 8.80 38.89 -10.06
C HIS A 15 9.89 39.25 -9.04
N GLY A 16 10.37 38.22 -8.34
CA GLY A 16 11.73 38.14 -7.83
C GLY A 16 12.37 36.90 -8.41
N VAL A 17 13.59 36.99 -8.94
CA VAL A 17 14.35 35.82 -9.39
C VAL A 17 14.76 35.02 -8.15
N THR A 18 13.85 34.22 -7.61
CA THR A 18 14.18 33.10 -6.74
C THR A 18 14.76 32.04 -7.67
N THR A 19 16.07 31.79 -7.58
CA THR A 19 16.65 30.58 -8.18
C THR A 19 15.82 29.40 -7.67
N THR A 20 14.98 28.81 -8.52
CA THR A 20 14.25 27.59 -8.19
C THR A 20 15.29 26.55 -7.82
N ALA A 21 15.27 26.06 -6.59
CA ALA A 21 16.23 25.07 -6.13
C ALA A 21 16.26 23.90 -7.11
N LYS A 22 17.46 23.58 -7.61
CA LYS A 22 17.65 22.55 -8.63
C LYS A 22 17.34 21.19 -8.02
N SER A 23 16.43 20.43 -8.64
CA SER A 23 16.12 19.07 -8.19
C SER A 23 17.35 18.16 -8.27
N TYR A 24 17.46 17.20 -7.35
CA TYR A 24 18.47 16.14 -7.39
C TYR A 24 18.50 15.47 -8.78
N ASN A 25 19.68 15.40 -9.40
CA ASN A 25 19.93 14.82 -10.72
C ASN A 25 18.99 15.28 -11.85
N ASP A 26 18.52 16.53 -11.81
CA ASP A 26 17.57 17.06 -12.81
C ASP A 26 16.28 16.22 -12.89
N TRP A 27 15.84 15.68 -11.74
CA TRP A 27 14.65 14.84 -11.61
C TRP A 27 13.60 15.54 -10.72
N PRO A 28 12.78 16.47 -11.26
CA PRO A 28 11.71 17.09 -10.49
C PRO A 28 10.67 16.05 -10.07
N ASN A 29 10.31 16.02 -8.79
CA ASN A 29 9.27 15.12 -8.27
C ASN A 29 8.35 15.79 -7.24
N ASP A 30 8.64 17.04 -6.86
CA ASP A 30 7.92 17.80 -5.84
C ASP A 30 6.40 17.89 -6.12
N ALA A 31 6.00 18.04 -7.40
CA ALA A 31 4.59 18.06 -7.81
C ALA A 31 3.81 16.81 -7.38
N GLY A 32 4.46 15.63 -7.35
CA GLY A 32 3.87 14.38 -6.87
C GLY A 32 3.66 14.33 -5.35
N PHE A 33 4.17 15.31 -4.60
CA PHE A 33 3.98 15.44 -3.16
C PHE A 33 3.13 16.66 -2.74
N GLU A 34 2.98 17.65 -3.63
CA GLU A 34 2.38 18.96 -3.33
C GLU A 34 0.95 19.13 -3.83
N THR A 35 0.45 18.24 -4.68
CA THR A 35 -0.89 18.35 -5.24
C THR A 35 -1.93 18.18 -4.14
N PHE A 36 -2.89 19.10 -4.03
CA PHE A 36 -4.06 19.06 -3.14
C PHE A 36 -5.31 19.45 -3.96
N HIS A 37 -5.58 18.70 -5.04
CA HIS A 37 -6.65 18.95 -6.01
C HIS A 37 -7.55 17.73 -6.12
N ASP A 38 -8.88 17.94 -6.13
CA ASP A 38 -9.87 16.90 -6.40
C ASP A 38 -10.53 17.11 -7.76
N GLU A 39 -10.69 16.02 -8.49
CA GLU A 39 -11.44 15.97 -9.74
C GLU A 39 -12.73 15.19 -9.48
N THR A 40 -13.75 15.82 -8.90
CA THR A 40 -14.94 15.09 -8.41
C THR A 40 -15.86 14.60 -9.52
N ASP A 41 -15.85 15.29 -10.67
CA ASP A 41 -16.61 14.91 -11.86
C ASP A 41 -15.69 14.19 -12.86
N PRO A 42 -16.12 13.05 -13.45
CA PRO A 42 -15.29 12.33 -14.41
C PRO A 42 -14.93 13.15 -15.65
N VAL A 43 -13.62 13.30 -15.91
CA VAL A 43 -13.07 13.94 -17.11
C VAL A 43 -12.55 12.90 -18.10
N GLU A 44 -12.67 13.17 -19.41
CA GLU A 44 -12.09 12.32 -20.46
C GLU A 44 -10.59 12.58 -20.60
N LEU A 45 -9.80 11.52 -20.63
CA LEU A 45 -8.36 11.59 -20.83
C LEU A 45 -7.99 11.37 -22.30
N LYS A 46 -6.92 12.04 -22.75
CA LYS A 46 -6.38 11.83 -24.10
C LYS A 46 -5.63 10.50 -24.17
N VAL A 47 -6.22 9.53 -24.88
CA VAL A 47 -5.62 8.22 -25.13
C VAL A 47 -4.68 8.26 -26.34
N SER A 48 -3.55 7.56 -26.25
CA SER A 48 -2.62 7.34 -27.36
C SER A 48 -2.02 5.93 -27.29
N GLY A 49 -1.60 5.40 -28.45
CA GLY A 49 -1.16 4.01 -28.57
C GLY A 49 -2.32 3.03 -28.76
N ARG A 50 -2.07 1.77 -28.44
CA ARG A 50 -2.93 0.61 -28.67
C ARG A 50 -3.12 -0.15 -27.35
N ILE A 51 -3.94 0.40 -26.46
CA ILE A 51 -4.28 -0.24 -25.18
C ILE A 51 -5.23 -1.42 -25.48
N PRO A 52 -4.89 -2.68 -25.13
CA PRO A 52 -5.74 -3.83 -25.47
C PRO A 52 -7.14 -3.77 -24.84
N ALA A 53 -8.16 -4.25 -25.56
CA ALA A 53 -9.54 -4.27 -25.10
C ALA A 53 -9.75 -5.01 -23.77
N TYR A 54 -8.99 -6.09 -23.51
CA TYR A 54 -9.11 -6.85 -22.26
C TYR A 54 -8.64 -6.07 -21.01
N ALA A 55 -7.99 -4.92 -21.18
CA ALA A 55 -7.64 -4.04 -20.07
C ALA A 55 -8.84 -3.19 -19.58
N ALA A 56 -9.99 -3.27 -20.27
CA ALA A 56 -11.20 -2.54 -19.91
C ALA A 56 -11.67 -2.90 -18.49
N GLY A 57 -12.14 -1.89 -17.78
CA GLY A 57 -12.48 -1.98 -16.37
C GLY A 57 -12.15 -0.70 -15.62
N ILE A 58 -12.10 -0.80 -14.29
CA ILE A 58 -11.83 0.35 -13.42
C ILE A 58 -10.58 0.08 -12.60
N LEU A 59 -9.56 0.92 -12.77
CA LEU A 59 -8.39 0.97 -11.91
C LEU A 59 -8.61 2.02 -10.81
N TYR A 60 -8.58 1.56 -9.56
CA TYR A 60 -8.51 2.43 -8.39
C TYR A 60 -7.08 2.53 -7.89
N ARG A 61 -6.68 3.73 -7.48
CA ARG A 61 -5.41 4.00 -6.78
C ARG A 61 -5.71 4.79 -5.52
N THR A 62 -5.00 4.53 -4.42
CA THR A 62 -5.15 5.30 -3.18
C THR A 62 -3.78 5.63 -2.58
N GLY A 63 -3.72 6.70 -1.81
CA GLY A 63 -2.51 7.20 -1.19
C GLY A 63 -2.68 8.61 -0.66
N PRO A 64 -1.58 9.31 -0.34
CA PRO A 64 -1.63 10.69 0.12
C PRO A 64 -1.83 11.64 -1.08
N GLY A 65 -2.90 12.44 -1.03
CA GLY A 65 -3.22 13.49 -1.99
C GLY A 65 -2.81 14.88 -1.56
N GLY A 66 -1.71 14.97 -0.81
CA GLY A 66 -1.17 16.23 -0.29
C GLY A 66 -0.77 16.13 1.18
N HIS A 67 0.07 17.07 1.61
CA HIS A 67 0.70 17.01 2.94
C HIS A 67 0.67 18.34 3.70
N GLN A 68 0.15 19.41 3.08
CA GLN A 68 0.14 20.74 3.67
C GLN A 68 -1.27 21.31 3.70
N VAL A 69 -1.55 22.09 4.74
CA VAL A 69 -2.81 22.81 4.90
C VAL A 69 -2.49 24.19 5.45
N THR A 70 -3.01 25.24 4.80
CA THR A 70 -2.91 26.62 5.29
C THR A 70 -4.00 26.89 6.31
N THR A 71 -3.63 27.31 7.52
CA THR A 71 -4.56 27.66 8.59
C THR A 71 -5.18 29.05 8.36
N PRO A 72 -6.31 29.39 9.03
CA PRO A 72 -6.90 30.73 8.98
C PRO A 72 -5.95 31.87 9.40
N GLN A 73 -4.91 31.56 10.17
CA GLN A 73 -3.87 32.53 10.56
C GLN A 73 -2.72 32.63 9.54
N ASN A 74 -2.92 32.13 8.32
CA ASN A 74 -1.96 32.12 7.23
C ASN A 74 -0.63 31.41 7.58
N LYS A 75 -0.70 30.40 8.47
CA LYS A 75 0.41 29.50 8.77
C LYS A 75 0.21 28.20 8.00
N THR A 76 1.28 27.61 7.49
CA THR A 76 1.22 26.29 6.88
C THR A 76 1.48 25.22 7.94
N PHE A 77 0.50 24.34 8.16
CA PHE A 77 0.74 23.05 8.79
C PHE A 77 1.19 22.06 7.72
N ALA A 78 2.25 21.30 7.98
CA ALA A 78 2.75 20.26 7.08
C ALA A 78 2.95 18.97 7.84
N VAL A 79 2.46 17.86 7.28
CA VAL A 79 2.83 16.55 7.81
C VAL A 79 4.27 16.20 7.43
N SER A 80 5.00 15.53 8.32
CA SER A 80 6.44 15.30 8.14
C SER A 80 6.74 14.10 7.23
N HIS A 81 5.88 13.10 7.24
CA HIS A 81 6.12 11.78 6.64
C HIS A 81 5.08 11.47 5.56
N TRP A 82 5.48 10.81 4.48
CA TRP A 82 4.60 10.52 3.34
C TRP A 82 3.39 9.68 3.71
N PHE A 83 3.57 8.71 4.61
CA PHE A 83 2.47 7.87 5.14
C PHE A 83 1.47 8.62 6.04
N ASP A 84 1.74 9.89 6.39
CA ASP A 84 0.81 10.76 7.12
C ASP A 84 0.05 11.73 6.22
N GLY A 85 0.34 11.74 4.91
CA GLY A 85 -0.37 12.60 3.96
C GLY A 85 -1.88 12.30 3.94
N PHE A 86 -2.66 13.29 3.52
CA PHE A 86 -4.12 13.22 3.58
C PHE A 86 -4.64 12.28 2.49
N ALA A 87 -5.41 11.26 2.87
CA ALA A 87 -5.84 10.23 1.94
C ALA A 87 -6.67 10.78 0.78
N GLN A 88 -6.30 10.38 -0.42
CA GLN A 88 -6.99 10.63 -1.67
C GLN A 88 -7.10 9.32 -2.46
N THR A 89 -8.22 9.15 -3.15
CA THR A 89 -8.46 8.02 -4.05
C THR A 89 -8.67 8.54 -5.46
N HIS A 90 -8.13 7.79 -6.43
CA HIS A 90 -8.20 8.07 -7.86
C HIS A 90 -8.88 6.90 -8.57
N ARG A 91 -9.72 7.20 -9.55
CA ARG A 91 -10.45 6.24 -10.37
C ARG A 91 -10.11 6.50 -11.83
N PHE A 92 -9.62 5.46 -12.51
CA PHE A 92 -9.43 5.44 -13.96
C PHE A 92 -10.37 4.39 -14.55
N GLU A 93 -11.35 4.83 -15.32
CA GLU A 93 -12.31 3.97 -16.00
C GLU A 93 -11.87 3.81 -17.45
N LEU A 94 -11.36 2.63 -17.78
CA LEU A 94 -10.95 2.25 -19.12
C LEU A 94 -12.16 1.62 -19.80
N LEU A 95 -12.79 2.36 -20.71
CA LEU A 95 -14.06 1.96 -21.32
C LEU A 95 -13.80 0.90 -22.40
N PRO A 96 -14.63 -0.16 -22.47
CA PRO A 96 -14.53 -1.12 -23.56
C PRO A 96 -14.73 -0.40 -24.90
N PRO A 97 -14.00 -0.80 -25.96
CA PRO A 97 -14.18 -0.21 -27.27
C PRO A 97 -15.57 -0.55 -27.82
N SER A 98 -16.23 0.43 -28.44
CA SER A 98 -17.50 0.19 -29.17
C SER A 98 -17.28 -0.64 -30.44
N GLU A 99 -16.13 -0.47 -31.08
CA GLU A 99 -15.66 -1.24 -32.24
C GLU A 99 -14.11 -1.36 -32.18
N GLY A 100 -13.56 -2.49 -32.63
CA GLY A 100 -12.11 -2.71 -32.70
C GLY A 100 -11.48 -3.35 -31.46
N GLU A 101 -10.15 -3.50 -31.49
CA GLU A 101 -9.38 -4.29 -30.51
C GLU A 101 -8.74 -3.44 -29.39
N PHE A 102 -8.87 -2.10 -29.44
CA PHE A 102 -8.14 -1.19 -28.57
C PHE A 102 -9.04 -0.16 -27.88
N ILE A 103 -8.77 0.07 -26.60
CA ILE A 103 -9.41 1.10 -25.78
C ILE A 103 -9.06 2.48 -26.33
N THR A 104 -10.09 3.28 -26.61
CA THR A 104 -9.95 4.66 -27.11
C THR A 104 -10.42 5.72 -26.13
N ARG A 105 -11.07 5.32 -25.03
CA ARG A 105 -11.66 6.23 -24.04
C ARG A 105 -11.28 5.81 -22.63
N VAL A 106 -10.77 6.77 -21.86
CA VAL A 106 -10.47 6.60 -20.45
C VAL A 106 -11.02 7.80 -19.71
N ARG A 107 -11.77 7.57 -18.63
CA ARG A 107 -12.26 8.63 -17.74
C ARG A 107 -11.51 8.64 -16.43
N TYR A 108 -11.37 9.81 -15.83
CA TYR A 108 -10.67 10.01 -14.56
C TYR A 108 -11.49 10.87 -13.60
N ASN A 109 -11.51 10.48 -12.33
CA ASN A 109 -11.94 11.31 -11.21
C ASN A 109 -11.14 10.97 -9.94
N SER A 110 -11.03 11.91 -9.01
CA SER A 110 -10.38 11.73 -7.72
C SER A 110 -11.08 12.48 -6.60
N ARG A 111 -10.87 12.01 -5.36
CA ARG A 111 -11.46 12.62 -4.18
C ARG A 111 -10.63 12.38 -2.92
N HIS A 112 -10.45 13.41 -2.10
CA HIS A 112 -9.98 13.26 -0.74
C HIS A 112 -11.01 12.54 0.13
N THR A 113 -10.58 11.55 0.89
CA THR A 113 -11.51 10.73 1.70
C THR A 113 -11.50 11.12 3.17
N CYS A 114 -10.78 12.18 3.53
CA CYS A 114 -10.56 12.61 4.91
C CYS A 114 -10.81 14.13 5.14
N ASP A 115 -11.74 14.74 4.41
CA ASP A 115 -11.97 16.20 4.44
C ASP A 115 -12.26 16.74 5.85
N ASN A 116 -13.04 16.03 6.66
CA ASN A 116 -13.30 16.48 8.04
C ASN A 116 -12.02 16.49 8.89
N LEU A 117 -11.09 15.55 8.65
CA LEU A 117 -9.78 15.56 9.30
C LEU A 117 -8.93 16.74 8.81
N VAL A 118 -8.89 16.97 7.50
CA VAL A 118 -8.20 18.11 6.89
C VAL A 118 -8.70 19.42 7.50
N GLU A 119 -10.02 19.61 7.61
CA GLU A 119 -10.61 20.79 8.22
C GLU A 119 -10.28 20.93 9.71
N LYS A 120 -10.26 19.83 10.47
CA LYS A 120 -9.83 19.86 11.87
C LYS A 120 -8.39 20.34 11.98
N VAL A 121 -7.49 19.81 11.15
CA VAL A 121 -6.08 20.22 11.10
C VAL A 121 -5.92 21.66 10.62
N ARG A 122 -6.70 22.09 9.62
CA ARG A 122 -6.73 23.47 9.13
C ARG A 122 -7.05 24.46 10.25
N ASN A 123 -8.07 24.14 11.04
CA ASN A 123 -8.57 25.01 12.10
C ASN A 123 -7.70 24.99 13.34
N SER A 124 -7.11 23.85 13.70
CA SER A 124 -6.26 23.72 14.89
C SER A 124 -4.79 24.08 14.64
N GLY A 125 -4.31 23.92 13.40
CA GLY A 125 -2.87 23.93 13.09
C GLY A 125 -2.12 22.71 13.62
N GLU A 126 -2.82 21.64 14.02
CA GLU A 126 -2.23 20.47 14.67
C GLU A 126 -2.93 19.15 14.29
N MET A 127 -2.15 18.07 14.17
CA MET A 127 -2.66 16.71 14.03
C MET A 127 -2.66 15.97 15.39
N ALA A 128 -3.82 15.96 16.04
CA ALA A 128 -4.01 15.44 17.39
C ALA A 128 -3.99 13.90 17.53
N MET A 129 -4.03 13.15 16.44
CA MET A 129 -3.95 11.69 16.47
C MET A 129 -2.51 11.17 16.64
N THR A 130 -2.38 9.87 16.91
CA THR A 130 -1.11 9.15 16.70
C THR A 130 -0.92 8.98 15.21
N SER A 131 0.25 9.32 14.71
CA SER A 131 0.60 9.32 13.29
C SER A 131 1.68 8.28 13.01
N PHE A 132 1.93 7.98 11.76
CA PHE A 132 3.02 7.11 11.35
C PHE A 132 4.37 7.74 11.63
N GLY A 133 4.60 8.99 11.21
CA GLY A 133 5.91 9.64 11.25
C GLY A 133 5.92 11.13 11.60
N GLN A 134 4.78 11.77 11.94
CA GLN A 134 4.74 13.19 12.29
C GLN A 134 5.77 13.56 13.36
N GLN A 135 6.64 14.51 13.03
CA GLN A 135 7.58 15.10 13.99
C GLN A 135 6.86 16.18 14.80
N ARG A 136 7.10 16.20 16.11
CA ARG A 136 6.50 17.15 17.06
C ARG A 136 7.60 17.79 17.90
N ASP A 137 7.42 19.06 18.27
CA ASP A 137 8.36 19.74 19.17
C ASP A 137 8.29 19.13 20.58
N PRO A 138 9.40 18.64 21.16
CA PRO A 138 9.42 18.03 22.49
C PRO A 138 9.05 18.97 23.65
N CYS A 139 9.08 20.29 23.44
CA CYS A 139 8.92 21.29 24.50
C CYS A 139 7.46 21.58 24.89
N GLU A 140 6.47 21.03 24.19
CA GLU A 140 5.08 21.27 24.54
C GLU A 140 4.60 20.37 25.70
N SER A 141 4.14 20.99 26.78
CA SER A 141 3.76 20.40 28.08
C SER A 141 2.47 19.56 28.08
N PHE A 142 2.33 18.62 27.13
CA PHE A 142 1.07 17.92 26.84
C PHE A 142 0.87 16.57 27.57
N PHE A 143 1.70 16.23 28.56
CA PHE A 143 1.77 14.87 29.10
C PHE A 143 0.43 14.29 29.64
N LYS A 144 -0.40 15.09 30.32
CA LYS A 144 -1.73 14.63 30.80
C LYS A 144 -2.83 14.62 29.72
N LYS A 145 -2.76 15.53 28.74
CA LYS A 145 -3.70 15.56 27.61
C LYS A 145 -3.42 14.43 26.61
N VAL A 146 -2.18 13.94 26.54
CA VAL A 146 -1.75 12.88 25.62
C VAL A 146 -2.39 11.53 25.94
N MET A 147 -2.45 11.13 27.21
CA MET A 147 -3.08 9.86 27.59
C MET A 147 -4.60 9.86 27.37
N SER A 148 -5.29 10.96 27.68
CA SER A 148 -6.72 11.10 27.41
C SER A 148 -7.02 11.21 25.91
N SER A 149 -6.16 11.84 25.12
CA SER A 149 -6.30 11.94 23.65
C SER A 149 -5.96 10.62 22.95
N PHE A 150 -5.00 9.84 23.45
CA PHE A 150 -4.74 8.50 22.94
C PHE A 150 -5.90 7.56 23.24
N GLN A 151 -6.41 7.52 24.49
CA GLN A 151 -7.65 6.80 24.80
C GLN A 151 -8.83 7.32 23.97
N ALA A 152 -8.96 8.62 23.70
CA ALA A 152 -10.01 9.11 22.81
C ALA A 152 -9.79 8.73 21.33
N ALA A 153 -8.55 8.61 20.85
CA ALA A 153 -8.21 8.25 19.47
C ALA A 153 -8.21 6.73 19.20
N THR A 154 -7.98 5.91 20.23
CA THR A 154 -8.03 4.43 20.15
C THR A 154 -9.34 3.84 20.68
N SER A 155 -10.08 4.58 21.51
CA SER A 155 -11.31 4.13 22.18
C SER A 155 -12.52 5.04 21.94
N GLY A 156 -12.34 6.21 21.32
CA GLY A 156 -13.45 7.04 20.84
C GLY A 156 -14.01 6.50 19.52
N GLY A 157 -15.33 6.50 19.40
CA GLY A 157 -16.01 6.11 18.16
C GLY A 157 -15.65 7.03 17.00
N ILE A 158 -15.69 6.49 15.79
CA ILE A 158 -15.59 7.28 14.56
C ILE A 158 -16.90 8.07 14.45
N LYS A 159 -16.82 9.42 14.41
CA LYS A 159 -18.02 10.27 14.38
C LYS A 159 -18.59 10.43 12.97
N ALA A 160 -17.72 10.48 11.97
CA ALA A 160 -18.09 10.58 10.56
C ALA A 160 -17.08 9.82 9.69
N PRO A 161 -17.50 9.28 8.52
CA PRO A 161 -16.60 8.53 7.63
C PRO A 161 -15.35 9.32 7.22
N ALA A 162 -15.47 10.63 6.97
CA ALA A 162 -14.35 11.49 6.57
C ALA A 162 -13.44 11.95 7.73
N ASP A 163 -13.64 11.46 8.97
CA ASP A 163 -12.78 11.80 10.12
C ASP A 163 -11.48 11.00 10.18
N VAL A 164 -11.36 9.94 9.38
CA VAL A 164 -10.24 9.00 9.42
C VAL A 164 -9.30 9.21 8.24
N ASN A 165 -8.00 8.97 8.44
CA ASN A 165 -7.01 9.00 7.35
C ASN A 165 -6.70 7.56 6.92
N VAL A 166 -7.46 7.03 5.96
CA VAL A 166 -7.32 5.65 5.48
C VAL A 166 -7.11 5.68 3.97
N GLY A 167 -5.92 5.29 3.52
CA GLY A 167 -5.58 5.37 2.09
C GLY A 167 -4.32 4.59 1.70
N VAL A 168 -4.03 3.46 2.35
CA VAL A 168 -2.85 2.65 2.02
C VAL A 168 -3.18 1.65 0.92
N THR A 169 -4.21 0.82 1.13
CA THR A 169 -4.68 -0.15 0.11
C THR A 169 -6.17 0.01 -0.10
N ILE A 170 -6.63 -0.36 -1.30
CA ILE A 170 -8.05 -0.37 -1.67
C ILE A 170 -8.46 -1.77 -2.13
N LYS A 171 -9.69 -2.20 -1.79
CA LYS A 171 -10.24 -3.49 -2.17
C LYS A 171 -11.68 -3.36 -2.61
N ALA A 172 -11.94 -3.70 -3.87
CA ALA A 172 -13.29 -3.94 -4.36
C ALA A 172 -13.83 -5.28 -3.85
N ASN A 173 -15.14 -5.34 -3.61
CA ASN A 173 -15.87 -6.53 -3.21
C ASN A 173 -15.24 -7.23 -2.00
N MET A 174 -14.88 -6.45 -0.98
CA MET A 174 -14.35 -7.01 0.26
C MET A 174 -15.45 -7.83 0.95
N PRO A 175 -15.16 -9.08 1.36
CA PRO A 175 -16.14 -9.85 2.11
C PRO A 175 -16.25 -9.26 3.51
N VAL A 176 -17.47 -8.89 3.89
CA VAL A 176 -17.79 -8.26 5.17
C VAL A 176 -19.13 -8.82 5.68
N PRO A 177 -19.37 -8.82 7.01
CA PRO A 177 -20.66 -9.18 7.58
C PRO A 177 -21.82 -8.39 6.96
N GLY A 178 -23.01 -9.00 6.88
CA GLY A 178 -24.18 -8.46 6.17
C GLY A 178 -24.56 -7.02 6.52
N GLU A 179 -24.43 -6.61 7.79
CA GLU A 179 -24.67 -5.22 8.23
C GLU A 179 -23.74 -4.22 7.52
N LEU A 180 -22.49 -4.60 7.27
CA LEU A 180 -21.47 -3.81 6.57
C LEU A 180 -21.51 -4.01 5.05
N ALA A 181 -22.14 -5.09 4.58
CA ALA A 181 -22.27 -5.42 3.15
C ALA A 181 -23.36 -4.60 2.45
N SER A 182 -24.35 -4.09 3.19
CA SER A 182 -25.48 -3.37 2.61
C SER A 182 -25.04 -2.07 1.91
N SER A 183 -25.26 -2.01 0.60
CA SER A 183 -25.18 -0.78 -0.18
C SER A 183 -26.33 0.13 0.28
N GLY A 184 -26.01 1.21 0.98
CA GLY A 184 -26.97 2.31 1.12
C GLY A 184 -27.18 2.89 -0.27
N LYS A 185 -28.25 2.46 -0.94
CA LYS A 185 -28.58 2.64 -2.37
C LYS A 185 -27.85 1.67 -3.29
N ALA A 186 -28.63 0.83 -3.99
CA ALA A 186 -28.15 0.18 -5.20
C ALA A 186 -27.66 1.26 -6.17
N GLN A 187 -26.57 0.99 -6.88
CA GLN A 187 -26.17 1.77 -8.05
C GLN A 187 -27.42 1.95 -8.94
N PRO A 188 -27.80 3.16 -9.36
CA PRO A 188 -28.68 3.26 -10.51
C PRO A 188 -27.94 2.54 -11.64
N GLY A 189 -28.51 1.42 -12.09
CA GLY A 189 -27.93 0.68 -13.20
C GLY A 189 -27.73 1.65 -14.34
N SER A 190 -26.49 1.84 -14.79
CA SER A 190 -26.32 1.93 -16.23
C SER A 190 -26.90 0.62 -16.76
N ASP A 191 -27.94 0.67 -17.58
CA ASP A 191 -28.50 -0.50 -18.29
C ASP A 191 -27.49 -1.14 -19.27
N ASP A 192 -26.19 -0.90 -19.06
CA ASP A 192 -25.06 -1.41 -19.83
C ASP A 192 -24.43 -2.57 -19.03
N ASP A 193 -24.73 -3.79 -19.46
CA ASP A 193 -24.28 -5.08 -18.89
C ASP A 193 -22.74 -5.25 -18.94
N SER A 194 -22.02 -4.28 -19.54
CA SER A 194 -20.56 -4.27 -19.68
C SER A 194 -19.78 -3.60 -18.52
N SER A 195 -20.47 -2.97 -17.55
CA SER A 195 -19.80 -2.28 -16.42
C SER A 195 -19.32 -3.26 -15.31
N PRO A 196 -18.14 -3.04 -14.69
CA PRO A 196 -17.65 -3.91 -13.61
C PRO A 196 -18.59 -3.98 -12.41
N LYS A 197 -18.89 -5.19 -11.93
CA LYS A 197 -19.75 -5.40 -10.74
C LYS A 197 -18.99 -5.11 -9.45
N ILE A 198 -19.21 -3.92 -8.87
CA ILE A 198 -18.60 -3.48 -7.61
C ILE A 198 -19.69 -3.25 -6.56
N ASN A 199 -19.84 -4.20 -5.64
CA ASN A 199 -20.84 -4.15 -4.56
C ASN A 199 -20.42 -3.23 -3.42
N ASN A 200 -19.12 -3.17 -3.13
CA ASN A 200 -18.53 -2.29 -2.13
C ASN A 200 -17.05 -2.02 -2.45
N LEU A 201 -16.54 -0.90 -1.96
CA LEU A 201 -15.15 -0.48 -2.12
C LEU A 201 -14.59 -0.01 -0.78
N TRP A 202 -13.54 -0.69 -0.29
CA TRP A 202 -12.99 -0.44 1.04
C TRP A 202 -11.52 -0.03 0.97
N LEU A 203 -11.21 1.07 1.66
CA LEU A 203 -9.87 1.54 1.97
C LEU A 203 -9.39 0.94 3.29
N LYS A 204 -8.09 0.62 3.35
CA LYS A 204 -7.41 0.04 4.51
C LYS A 204 -6.10 0.78 4.78
N THR A 205 -5.63 0.66 6.01
CA THR A 205 -4.34 1.17 6.50
C THR A 205 -3.75 0.18 7.52
N ASP A 206 -2.56 0.45 8.06
CA ASP A 206 -1.90 -0.44 9.04
C ASP A 206 -2.47 -0.31 10.48
N ASN A 207 -3.61 0.34 10.61
CA ASN A 207 -4.41 0.36 11.83
C ASN A 207 -5.76 -0.33 11.57
N ALA A 208 -6.41 -0.80 12.63
CA ALA A 208 -7.62 -1.61 12.55
C ALA A 208 -8.88 -0.87 12.04
N THR A 209 -8.73 0.29 11.37
CA THR A 209 -9.81 1.07 10.76
C THR A 209 -9.97 0.72 9.29
N LEU A 210 -11.22 0.58 8.86
CA LEU A 210 -11.64 0.34 7.49
C LEU A 210 -12.57 1.50 7.09
N GLN A 211 -12.39 2.05 5.89
CA GLN A 211 -13.26 3.10 5.37
C GLN A 211 -13.91 2.62 4.07
N ARG A 212 -15.24 2.67 3.99
CA ARG A 212 -15.98 2.37 2.77
C ARG A 212 -16.23 3.65 2.00
N ILE A 213 -16.04 3.60 0.70
CA ILE A 213 -16.31 4.71 -0.21
C ILE A 213 -17.26 4.27 -1.34
N ASP A 214 -17.92 5.23 -1.98
CA ASP A 214 -18.68 4.99 -3.21
C ASP A 214 -17.74 4.63 -4.36
N PRO A 215 -18.01 3.57 -5.15
CA PRO A 215 -17.11 3.15 -6.22
C PRO A 215 -17.08 4.11 -7.43
N THR A 216 -18.03 5.03 -7.54
CA THR A 216 -18.13 5.97 -8.65
C THR A 216 -17.71 7.37 -8.21
N THR A 217 -18.35 7.92 -7.17
CA THR A 217 -18.10 9.29 -6.68
C THR A 217 -16.90 9.39 -5.74
N LEU A 218 -16.42 8.25 -5.24
CA LEU A 218 -15.35 8.12 -4.24
C LEU A 218 -15.68 8.74 -2.88
N GLU A 219 -16.94 9.11 -2.64
CA GLU A 219 -17.40 9.71 -1.39
C GLU A 219 -17.26 8.73 -0.22
N PRO A 220 -16.73 9.15 0.94
CA PRO A 220 -16.76 8.34 2.15
C PRO A 220 -18.20 8.01 2.59
N ILE A 221 -18.54 6.72 2.61
CA ILE A 221 -19.87 6.22 3.01
C ILE A 221 -19.87 5.81 4.48
N ASP A 222 -18.86 5.06 4.92
CA ASP A 222 -18.79 4.50 6.27
C ASP A 222 -17.34 4.36 6.73
N ALA A 223 -17.11 4.31 8.04
CA ALA A 223 -15.82 3.96 8.60
C ALA A 223 -16.00 3.18 9.91
N VAL A 224 -15.41 2.00 9.95
CA VAL A 224 -15.55 1.04 11.07
C VAL A 224 -14.20 0.55 11.54
N ARG A 225 -14.16 -0.07 12.72
CA ARG A 225 -12.98 -0.77 13.22
C ARG A 225 -13.20 -2.28 13.22
N GLN A 226 -12.12 -3.06 13.20
CA GLN A 226 -12.17 -4.53 13.18
C GLN A 226 -13.01 -5.21 14.28
N PRO A 227 -13.29 -4.62 15.47
CA PRO A 227 -14.29 -5.18 16.40
C PRO A 227 -15.69 -5.33 15.81
N LYS A 228 -16.03 -4.60 14.75
CA LYS A 228 -17.28 -4.78 13.97
C LYS A 228 -17.26 -6.02 13.08
N LEU A 229 -16.08 -6.55 12.76
CA LEU A 229 -15.95 -7.83 12.07
C LEU A 229 -16.04 -9.00 13.05
N HIS A 230 -15.37 -8.88 14.21
CA HIS A 230 -15.40 -9.86 15.28
C HIS A 230 -14.95 -9.21 16.61
N PRO A 231 -15.63 -9.48 17.75
CA PRO A 231 -15.37 -8.79 19.03
C PRO A 231 -13.94 -8.95 19.56
N ASP A 232 -13.28 -10.07 19.26
CA ASP A 232 -11.89 -10.30 19.69
C ASP A 232 -10.84 -9.47 18.93
N LEU A 233 -11.18 -8.85 17.79
CA LEU A 233 -10.25 -8.06 16.99
C LEU A 233 -10.08 -6.63 17.54
N LYS A 234 -9.73 -6.56 18.83
CA LYS A 234 -9.68 -5.33 19.64
C LYS A 234 -8.33 -4.58 19.60
N GLY A 235 -7.32 -5.16 18.98
CA GLY A 235 -6.01 -4.55 18.81
C GLY A 235 -6.03 -3.35 17.86
N PRO A 236 -5.20 -2.31 18.07
CA PRO A 236 -5.21 -1.11 17.25
C PRO A 236 -4.55 -1.29 15.87
N PHE A 237 -3.73 -2.33 15.68
CA PHE A 237 -2.91 -2.51 14.47
C PHE A 237 -3.31 -3.76 13.68
N THR A 238 -3.09 -3.70 12.37
CA THR A 238 -3.35 -4.76 11.39
C THR A 238 -2.45 -4.50 10.18
N GLY A 239 -2.33 -5.44 9.24
CA GLY A 239 -1.63 -5.16 7.98
C GLY A 239 -2.58 -4.52 6.97
N ALA A 240 -2.11 -3.51 6.24
CA ALA A 240 -2.82 -3.00 5.08
C ALA A 240 -2.95 -4.09 3.99
N HIS A 241 -1.89 -4.90 3.81
CA HIS A 241 -1.87 -6.02 2.86
C HIS A 241 -2.38 -7.33 3.46
N SER A 242 -3.69 -7.38 3.57
CA SER A 242 -4.44 -8.63 3.67
C SER A 242 -4.40 -9.44 2.37
N ARG A 243 -4.68 -10.74 2.47
CA ARG A 243 -4.69 -11.66 1.31
C ARG A 243 -6.08 -12.20 1.05
N THR A 244 -6.36 -12.50 -0.21
CA THR A 244 -7.62 -13.13 -0.65
C THR A 244 -7.29 -14.50 -1.21
N ASP A 245 -8.07 -15.52 -0.84
CA ASP A 245 -7.97 -16.83 -1.49
C ASP A 245 -8.40 -16.70 -2.96
N PRO A 246 -7.55 -17.06 -3.93
CA PRO A 246 -7.90 -16.98 -5.35
C PRO A 246 -9.01 -17.95 -5.77
N ILE A 247 -9.32 -18.97 -4.95
CA ILE A 247 -10.35 -19.99 -5.21
C ILE A 247 -11.65 -19.64 -4.49
N THR A 248 -11.58 -19.42 -3.17
CA THR A 248 -12.81 -19.22 -2.36
C THR A 248 -13.24 -17.76 -2.27
N GLY A 249 -12.34 -16.81 -2.53
CA GLY A 249 -12.56 -15.39 -2.28
C GLY A 249 -12.43 -14.98 -0.81
N ASP A 250 -12.18 -15.93 0.10
CA ASP A 250 -12.07 -15.64 1.54
C ASP A 250 -10.91 -14.67 1.81
N TRP A 251 -11.14 -13.76 2.75
CA TRP A 251 -10.20 -12.70 3.09
C TRP A 251 -9.45 -13.01 4.38
N TYR A 252 -8.14 -12.80 4.42
CA TYR A 252 -7.28 -13.14 5.55
C TYR A 252 -6.46 -11.94 5.98
N ASN A 253 -6.32 -11.77 7.30
CA ASN A 253 -5.43 -10.79 7.90
C ASN A 253 -5.09 -11.17 9.36
N TYR A 254 -4.43 -10.27 10.07
CA TYR A 254 -4.25 -10.37 11.52
C TYR A 254 -4.69 -9.09 12.22
N ASN A 255 -4.97 -9.18 13.52
CA ASN A 255 -5.14 -8.04 14.42
C ASN A 255 -4.09 -8.11 15.53
N LEU A 256 -3.38 -7.02 15.80
CA LEU A 256 -2.35 -6.93 16.82
C LEU A 256 -2.81 -6.04 17.98
N GLU A 257 -2.94 -6.67 19.14
CA GLU A 257 -3.08 -6.00 20.42
C GLU A 257 -1.70 -5.85 21.07
N VAL A 258 -1.28 -4.60 21.28
CA VAL A 258 -0.01 -4.26 21.93
C VAL A 258 -0.18 -4.25 23.45
N GLY A 259 0.91 -4.52 24.17
CA GLY A 259 0.93 -4.55 25.62
C GLY A 259 2.10 -5.37 26.15
N ARG A 260 2.10 -5.64 27.46
CA ARG A 260 3.16 -6.46 28.11
C ARG A 260 3.28 -7.85 27.48
N GLN A 261 2.15 -8.42 27.07
CA GLN A 261 2.06 -9.64 26.29
C GLN A 261 1.31 -9.32 25.00
N PRO A 262 2.03 -9.04 23.90
CA PRO A 262 1.39 -8.74 22.64
C PRO A 262 0.65 -9.97 22.12
N THR A 263 -0.47 -9.73 21.45
CA THR A 263 -1.34 -10.79 20.93
C THR A 263 -1.67 -10.52 19.47
N TYR A 264 -1.27 -11.45 18.59
CA TYR A 264 -1.69 -11.46 17.19
C TYR A 264 -2.87 -12.42 17.06
N ARG A 265 -3.98 -11.94 16.49
CA ARG A 265 -5.15 -12.75 16.14
C ARG A 265 -5.22 -12.88 14.63
N VAL A 266 -4.85 -14.05 14.12
CA VAL A 266 -4.96 -14.35 12.69
C VAL A 266 -6.41 -14.73 12.41
N PHE A 267 -7.03 -14.10 11.43
CA PHE A 267 -8.45 -14.27 11.16
C PHE A 267 -8.74 -14.39 9.66
N SER A 268 -9.91 -14.94 9.36
CA SER A 268 -10.49 -14.96 8.02
C SER A 268 -11.88 -14.37 8.01
N VAL A 269 -12.32 -13.84 6.86
CA VAL A 269 -13.72 -13.50 6.59
C VAL A 269 -14.17 -14.27 5.36
N SER A 270 -15.23 -15.05 5.53
CA SER A 270 -15.81 -15.89 4.48
C SER A 270 -16.41 -15.03 3.37
N ALA A 271 -16.03 -15.27 2.12
CA ALA A 271 -16.64 -14.57 0.99
C ALA A 271 -18.09 -14.99 0.74
N LYS A 272 -18.45 -16.21 1.15
CA LYS A 272 -19.79 -16.74 1.00
C LYS A 272 -20.77 -16.20 2.04
N THR A 273 -20.33 -16.04 3.29
CA THR A 273 -21.22 -15.74 4.43
C THR A 273 -20.96 -14.39 5.08
N GLY A 274 -19.80 -13.77 4.82
CA GLY A 274 -19.34 -12.58 5.54
C GLY A 274 -18.92 -12.85 6.99
N GLU A 275 -18.92 -14.12 7.43
CA GLU A 275 -18.58 -14.52 8.79
C GLU A 275 -17.07 -14.41 9.04
N THR A 276 -16.71 -13.83 10.18
CA THR A 276 -15.31 -13.72 10.62
C THR A 276 -14.94 -14.84 11.57
N THR A 277 -13.84 -15.54 11.32
CA THR A 277 -13.32 -16.62 12.16
C THR A 277 -11.90 -16.30 12.65
N ILE A 278 -11.62 -16.50 13.94
CA ILE A 278 -10.26 -16.44 14.48
C ILE A 278 -9.59 -17.80 14.25
N LEU A 279 -8.57 -17.83 13.38
CA LEU A 279 -7.81 -19.03 13.04
C LEU A 279 -6.78 -19.37 14.12
N ALA A 280 -6.15 -18.34 14.69
CA ALA A 280 -5.20 -18.50 15.79
C ALA A 280 -5.07 -17.24 16.63
N THR A 281 -4.91 -17.42 17.94
CA THR A 281 -4.51 -16.38 18.90
C THR A 281 -3.07 -16.66 19.35
N LEU A 282 -2.14 -15.84 18.91
CA LEU A 282 -0.70 -16.03 19.06
C LEU A 282 -0.15 -15.03 20.08
N THR A 283 0.32 -15.52 21.22
CA THR A 283 0.89 -14.70 22.30
C THR A 283 1.88 -15.51 23.15
N GLY A 284 2.77 -14.82 23.86
CA GLY A 284 3.83 -15.42 24.68
C GLY A 284 5.05 -15.90 23.89
N GLY A 285 5.99 -16.56 24.57
CA GLY A 285 7.21 -17.07 23.94
C GLY A 285 8.07 -15.96 23.31
N PRO A 286 8.64 -16.17 22.10
CA PRO A 286 9.42 -15.17 21.40
C PRO A 286 8.58 -14.07 20.72
N ILE A 287 7.24 -14.15 20.79
CA ILE A 287 6.35 -13.22 20.09
C ILE A 287 6.41 -11.83 20.72
N ARG A 288 6.77 -10.84 19.90
CA ARG A 288 6.85 -9.43 20.26
C ARG A 288 5.99 -8.59 19.30
N ALA A 289 5.54 -7.42 19.75
CA ALA A 289 4.80 -6.49 18.89
C ALA A 289 5.75 -5.79 17.93
N ALA A 290 5.51 -5.92 16.65
CA ALA A 290 6.24 -5.21 15.60
C ALA A 290 5.27 -4.52 14.66
N TYR A 291 5.76 -3.47 13.99
CA TYR A 291 5.12 -3.00 12.78
C TYR A 291 5.17 -4.12 11.75
N LEU A 292 4.01 -4.49 11.20
CA LEU A 292 3.88 -5.54 10.21
C LEU A 292 2.90 -5.03 9.15
N HIS A 293 3.36 -4.89 7.91
CA HIS A 293 2.58 -4.24 6.85
C HIS A 293 1.65 -5.21 6.10
N SER A 294 1.99 -6.50 6.16
CA SER A 294 1.50 -7.51 5.23
C SER A 294 1.56 -8.92 5.82
N ILE A 295 0.81 -9.83 5.20
CA ILE A 295 0.89 -11.27 5.46
C ILE A 295 1.11 -12.05 4.16
N LEU A 296 1.58 -13.29 4.31
CA LEU A 296 1.71 -14.25 3.23
C LEU A 296 0.58 -15.28 3.27
N LEU A 297 0.24 -15.80 2.11
CA LEU A 297 -0.80 -16.82 1.94
C LEU A 297 -0.27 -17.92 1.02
N THR A 298 -0.50 -19.16 1.43
CA THR A 298 -0.32 -20.37 0.61
C THR A 298 -1.67 -21.06 0.45
N GLU A 299 -1.71 -22.21 -0.22
CA GLU A 299 -2.92 -23.00 -0.36
C GLU A 299 -3.50 -23.40 1.01
N ARG A 300 -2.65 -23.79 1.96
CA ARG A 300 -3.03 -24.33 3.27
C ARG A 300 -2.69 -23.45 4.47
N TYR A 301 -1.87 -22.41 4.30
CA TYR A 301 -1.37 -21.61 5.43
C TYR A 301 -1.52 -20.10 5.25
N VAL A 302 -1.81 -19.40 6.35
CA VAL A 302 -1.53 -17.97 6.54
C VAL A 302 -0.19 -17.86 7.27
N ILE A 303 0.71 -17.01 6.79
CA ILE A 303 2.05 -16.86 7.37
C ILE A 303 2.27 -15.41 7.79
N LEU A 304 2.67 -15.22 9.05
CA LEU A 304 3.13 -13.94 9.57
C LEU A 304 4.65 -14.00 9.67
N CYS A 305 5.34 -13.15 8.93
CA CYS A 305 6.77 -12.89 9.13
C CYS A 305 6.90 -11.63 9.98
N ILE A 306 7.08 -11.78 11.29
CA ILE A 306 7.37 -10.68 12.21
C ILE A 306 8.82 -10.26 11.99
N PHE A 307 9.00 -9.32 11.06
CA PHE A 307 10.29 -8.74 10.74
C PHE A 307 10.74 -7.69 11.76
N ASP A 308 12.01 -7.29 11.69
CA ASP A 308 12.67 -6.50 12.72
C ASP A 308 12.28 -5.02 12.66
N ALA A 309 11.10 -4.71 13.21
CA ALA A 309 10.58 -3.35 13.38
C ALA A 309 9.75 -3.31 14.68
N TYR A 310 10.35 -3.74 15.78
CA TYR A 310 9.63 -3.95 17.03
C TYR A 310 9.28 -2.63 17.71
N TYR A 311 8.08 -2.55 18.28
CA TYR A 311 7.70 -1.38 19.06
C TYR A 311 8.46 -1.39 20.40
N ALA A 312 9.37 -0.43 20.55
CA ALA A 312 10.25 -0.34 21.71
C ALA A 312 9.45 -0.24 23.02
N LYS A 313 9.99 -0.88 24.07
CA LYS A 313 9.35 -1.00 25.39
C LYS A 313 7.91 -1.56 25.33
N GLY A 314 7.66 -2.51 24.42
CA GLY A 314 6.35 -3.18 24.30
C GLY A 314 5.22 -2.26 23.83
N GLY A 315 5.53 -1.21 23.06
CA GLY A 315 4.56 -0.23 22.58
C GLY A 315 4.42 1.03 23.43
N ALA A 316 5.01 1.08 24.63
CA ALA A 316 4.94 2.28 25.48
C ALA A 316 5.57 3.52 24.82
N LYS A 317 6.59 3.33 23.96
CA LYS A 317 7.22 4.44 23.21
C LYS A 317 6.26 5.08 22.20
N VAL A 318 5.27 4.36 21.69
CA VAL A 318 4.22 4.90 20.80
C VAL A 318 3.39 5.96 21.54
N LEU A 319 3.04 5.72 22.80
CA LEU A 319 2.30 6.68 23.63
C LEU A 319 3.09 7.96 23.88
N TRP A 320 4.41 7.82 24.05
CA TRP A 320 5.31 8.93 24.34
C TRP A 320 5.59 9.80 23.09
N THR A 321 5.93 9.16 21.97
CA THR A 321 6.34 9.84 20.73
C THR A 321 5.14 10.26 19.87
N ARG A 322 4.01 9.56 20.00
CA ARG A 322 2.83 9.65 19.11
C ARG A 322 3.19 9.49 17.62
N ASN A 323 4.31 8.81 17.34
CA ASN A 323 4.94 8.63 16.04
C ASN A 323 5.46 7.19 16.01
N LEU A 324 4.99 6.39 15.05
CA LEU A 324 5.36 4.97 14.97
C LEU A 324 6.81 4.77 14.56
N VAL A 325 7.32 5.53 13.59
CA VAL A 325 8.73 5.43 13.11
C VAL A 325 9.70 5.61 14.26
N ASP A 326 9.51 6.65 15.08
CA ASP A 326 10.36 6.90 16.24
C ASP A 326 10.12 5.91 17.39
N ALA A 327 9.00 5.18 17.39
CA ALA A 327 8.69 4.16 18.37
C ALA A 327 9.25 2.77 18.03
N MET A 328 9.71 2.55 16.79
CA MET A 328 10.30 1.29 16.35
C MET A 328 11.80 1.22 16.65
N ASP A 329 12.31 -0.01 16.81
CA ASP A 329 13.74 -0.31 16.83
C ASP A 329 14.09 -1.48 15.90
N PHE A 330 15.35 -1.49 15.46
CA PHE A 330 15.98 -2.55 14.69
C PHE A 330 17.26 -2.96 15.42
N ASP A 331 17.46 -4.26 15.54
CA ASP A 331 18.56 -4.88 16.24
C ASP A 331 19.16 -5.97 15.33
N PRO A 332 20.36 -5.76 14.76
CA PRO A 332 20.97 -6.68 13.80
C PRO A 332 21.30 -8.06 14.38
N ASP A 333 21.21 -8.25 15.71
CA ASP A 333 21.42 -9.54 16.36
C ASP A 333 20.09 -10.26 16.68
N ARG A 334 18.94 -9.60 16.46
CA ARG A 334 17.60 -10.12 16.76
C ARG A 334 17.01 -10.82 15.54
N LYS A 335 16.73 -12.12 15.68
CA LYS A 335 16.13 -12.92 14.60
C LYS A 335 14.70 -12.49 14.31
N ASN A 336 14.33 -12.55 13.03
CA ASN A 336 12.94 -12.42 12.59
C ASN A 336 12.17 -13.70 12.92
N LEU A 337 10.89 -13.58 13.29
CA LEU A 337 10.05 -14.72 13.68
C LEU A 337 8.97 -14.98 12.62
N TRP A 338 8.86 -16.23 12.18
CA TRP A 338 7.87 -16.68 11.21
C TRP A 338 6.86 -17.59 11.90
N LEU A 339 5.58 -17.28 11.73
CA LEU A 339 4.46 -18.01 12.33
C LEU A 339 3.58 -18.55 11.20
N VAL A 340 3.43 -19.87 11.14
CA VAL A 340 2.64 -20.57 10.11
C VAL A 340 1.35 -21.06 10.72
N VAL A 341 0.21 -20.53 10.25
CA VAL A 341 -1.12 -20.83 10.75
C VAL A 341 -1.90 -21.61 9.71
N ASP A 342 -2.42 -22.77 10.09
CA ASP A 342 -3.33 -23.56 9.26
C ASP A 342 -4.65 -22.80 9.03
N ARG A 343 -5.06 -22.73 7.76
CA ARG A 343 -6.30 -22.04 7.34
C ARG A 343 -7.34 -22.98 6.73
N ARG A 344 -7.15 -24.30 6.85
CA ARG A 344 -8.03 -25.31 6.24
C ARG A 344 -8.65 -26.28 7.25
N HIS A 345 -7.95 -26.61 8.32
CA HIS A 345 -8.30 -27.72 9.23
C HIS A 345 -8.44 -27.29 10.70
N GLY A 346 -8.36 -25.99 11.00
CA GLY A 346 -8.54 -25.44 12.34
C GLY A 346 -7.42 -25.79 13.32
N GLN A 347 -6.21 -26.10 12.84
CA GLN A 347 -5.11 -26.53 13.70
C GLN A 347 -4.40 -25.36 14.41
N GLY A 348 -4.68 -24.13 14.03
CA GLY A 348 -4.02 -22.94 14.56
C GLY A 348 -2.56 -22.87 14.13
N LEU A 349 -1.65 -22.54 15.05
CA LEU A 349 -0.22 -22.49 14.77
C LEU A 349 0.34 -23.89 14.52
N VAL A 350 0.94 -24.13 13.36
CA VAL A 350 1.49 -25.43 12.93
C VAL A 350 2.98 -25.38 12.58
N GLY A 351 3.57 -24.18 12.54
CA GLY A 351 5.01 -24.01 12.33
C GLY A 351 5.49 -22.69 12.93
N MET A 352 6.72 -22.71 13.44
CA MET A 352 7.40 -21.53 13.96
C MET A 352 8.87 -21.59 13.56
N TYR A 353 9.39 -20.51 12.97
CA TYR A 353 10.76 -20.48 12.44
C TYR A 353 11.43 -19.13 12.70
N GLU A 354 12.75 -19.11 12.68
CA GLU A 354 13.56 -17.90 12.76
C GLU A 354 14.45 -17.74 11.52
N SER A 355 14.70 -16.49 11.12
CA SER A 355 15.68 -16.13 10.09
C SER A 355 16.58 -15.00 10.55
N GLU A 356 17.63 -14.70 9.77
CA GLU A 356 18.42 -13.48 9.93
C GLU A 356 17.52 -12.22 9.92
N PRO A 357 17.92 -11.15 10.66
CA PRO A 357 17.15 -9.92 10.72
C PRO A 357 17.06 -9.24 9.37
N PHE A 358 15.87 -8.71 9.10
CA PHE A 358 15.58 -7.80 8.00
C PHE A 358 14.29 -7.07 8.31
N PHE A 359 14.04 -5.96 7.63
CA PHE A 359 12.76 -5.29 7.56
C PHE A 359 12.12 -5.53 6.18
N ALA A 360 10.80 -5.53 6.06
CA ALA A 360 10.09 -5.65 4.78
C ALA A 360 8.77 -4.90 4.81
N PHE A 361 8.26 -4.50 3.64
CA PHE A 361 6.88 -4.06 3.49
C PHE A 361 6.05 -5.12 2.77
N HIS A 362 6.50 -5.56 1.59
CA HIS A 362 5.66 -6.24 0.60
C HIS A 362 6.18 -7.63 0.20
N PRO A 363 6.02 -8.68 1.02
CA PRO A 363 6.12 -10.06 0.56
C PRO A 363 5.34 -10.26 -0.74
N VAL A 364 6.00 -10.80 -1.75
CA VAL A 364 5.48 -10.91 -3.12
C VAL A 364 4.45 -12.04 -3.20
N ASN A 365 4.90 -13.26 -2.89
CA ASN A 365 4.09 -14.47 -2.97
C ASN A 365 4.70 -15.58 -2.11
N ALA A 366 3.90 -16.57 -1.75
CA ALA A 366 4.37 -17.80 -1.12
C ALA A 366 3.61 -19.01 -1.68
N TRP A 367 4.25 -20.17 -1.72
CA TRP A 367 3.64 -21.42 -2.14
C TRP A 367 4.24 -22.61 -1.40
N GLU A 368 3.62 -23.76 -1.60
CA GLU A 368 4.00 -25.01 -0.99
C GLU A 368 4.68 -25.94 -1.99
N GLN A 369 5.65 -26.71 -1.53
CA GLN A 369 6.28 -27.77 -2.29
C GLN A 369 6.59 -28.98 -1.40
N ALA A 370 6.81 -30.15 -2.00
CA ALA A 370 7.25 -31.32 -1.24
C ALA A 370 8.53 -30.99 -0.46
N SER A 371 8.61 -31.45 0.79
CA SER A 371 9.79 -31.19 1.60
C SER A 371 11.03 -31.83 0.97
N ALA A 372 12.10 -31.04 0.87
CA ALA A 372 13.40 -31.52 0.43
C ALA A 372 14.15 -32.35 1.50
N THR A 373 13.68 -32.34 2.75
CA THR A 373 14.39 -32.93 3.90
C THR A 373 13.63 -34.07 4.57
N GLU A 374 12.30 -34.09 4.52
CA GLU A 374 11.48 -35.14 5.10
C GLU A 374 10.32 -35.57 4.19
N ALA A 375 10.28 -36.87 3.85
CA ALA A 375 9.22 -37.42 3.03
C ALA A 375 7.84 -37.26 3.69
N GLY A 376 6.84 -36.81 2.91
CA GLY A 376 5.47 -36.60 3.38
C GLY A 376 5.22 -35.26 4.08
N LYS A 377 6.26 -34.45 4.34
CA LYS A 377 6.13 -33.08 4.81
C LYS A 377 6.15 -32.06 3.66
N THR A 378 5.87 -30.81 4.00
CA THR A 378 5.79 -29.70 3.04
C THR A 378 6.78 -28.60 3.42
N ASP A 379 7.49 -28.07 2.44
CA ASP A 379 8.22 -26.82 2.58
C ASP A 379 7.34 -25.67 2.09
N ILE A 380 7.44 -24.52 2.77
CA ILE A 380 6.92 -23.27 2.27
C ILE A 380 8.06 -22.47 1.65
N VAL A 381 7.83 -21.93 0.45
CA VAL A 381 8.73 -20.98 -0.20
C VAL A 381 8.05 -19.61 -0.24
N ALA A 382 8.81 -18.55 0.06
CA ALA A 382 8.30 -17.18 0.08
C ALA A 382 9.31 -16.21 -0.55
N ASP A 383 8.84 -15.33 -1.42
CA ASP A 383 9.65 -14.26 -2.01
C ASP A 383 9.31 -12.92 -1.34
N ILE A 384 10.34 -12.23 -0.80
CA ILE A 384 10.17 -10.99 -0.03
C ILE A 384 11.24 -9.97 -0.43
N PRO A 385 10.89 -8.74 -0.81
CA PRO A 385 11.78 -7.58 -0.83
C PRO A 385 12.21 -7.23 0.61
N THR A 386 13.50 -7.39 0.90
CA THR A 386 14.07 -7.24 2.24
C THR A 386 15.00 -6.04 2.33
N TYR A 387 14.93 -5.32 3.45
CA TYR A 387 15.81 -4.21 3.82
C TYR A 387 16.71 -4.63 4.98
N PRO A 388 17.97 -4.17 4.99
CA PRO A 388 18.91 -4.53 6.05
C PRO A 388 18.67 -3.76 7.36
N ASN A 389 17.83 -2.73 7.36
CA ASN A 389 17.50 -1.89 8.51
C ASN A 389 16.25 -1.02 8.23
N LEU A 390 15.96 -0.03 9.09
CA LEU A 390 14.82 0.89 8.98
C LEU A 390 15.14 2.22 8.26
N ASP A 391 16.28 2.35 7.57
CA ASP A 391 16.62 3.59 6.86
C ASP A 391 15.56 3.94 5.82
N ILE A 392 14.94 2.94 5.15
CA ILE A 392 13.87 3.20 4.18
C ILE A 392 12.67 3.95 4.78
N LEU A 393 12.28 3.67 6.04
CA LEU A 393 11.22 4.40 6.72
C LEU A 393 11.61 5.87 6.93
N LYS A 394 12.87 6.13 7.25
CA LYS A 394 13.38 7.50 7.40
C LYS A 394 13.60 8.20 6.07
N ARG A 395 13.79 7.47 4.97
CA ARG A 395 13.78 8.07 3.64
C ARG A 395 12.43 8.69 3.32
N PHE A 396 11.33 8.12 3.79
CA PHE A 396 9.96 8.58 3.50
C PHE A 396 9.49 9.82 4.29
N TYR A 397 10.42 10.56 4.90
CA TYR A 397 10.16 11.94 5.29
C TYR A 397 10.20 12.87 4.07
N TYR A 398 9.28 13.83 3.96
CA TYR A 398 9.21 14.73 2.79
C TYR A 398 10.51 15.49 2.54
N HIS A 399 11.22 15.89 3.60
CA HIS A 399 12.52 16.58 3.49
C HIS A 399 13.65 15.69 2.93
N ASN A 400 13.45 14.37 2.87
CA ASN A 400 14.38 13.40 2.28
C ASN A 400 13.95 12.94 0.87
N MET A 401 12.69 13.15 0.47
CA MET A 401 12.17 12.69 -0.83
C MET A 401 11.94 13.78 -1.86
N LYS A 402 11.59 15.00 -1.44
CA LYS A 402 11.39 16.10 -2.38
C LYS A 402 12.73 16.46 -3.03
N GLY A 403 12.77 16.42 -4.36
CA GLY A 403 14.00 16.60 -5.12
C GLY A 403 14.64 17.97 -4.90
N THR A 404 13.84 18.97 -4.56
CA THR A 404 14.34 20.32 -4.22
C THR A 404 14.70 20.52 -2.74
N ALA A 405 14.38 19.56 -1.86
CA ALA A 405 14.65 19.69 -0.43
C ALA A 405 16.16 19.59 -0.15
N PRO A 406 16.75 20.50 0.65
CA PRO A 406 18.19 20.52 0.92
C PRO A 406 18.73 19.19 1.49
N GLY A 407 17.97 18.55 2.38
CA GLY A 407 18.38 17.30 3.05
C GLY A 407 18.24 16.04 2.19
N ALA A 408 17.53 16.10 1.06
CA ALA A 408 17.25 14.92 0.24
C ALA A 408 18.53 14.35 -0.38
N ARG A 409 19.44 15.21 -0.84
CA ARG A 409 20.75 14.79 -1.36
C ARG A 409 21.58 14.08 -0.29
N ASP A 410 21.74 14.70 0.87
CA ASP A 410 22.55 14.14 1.96
C ASP A 410 22.02 12.77 2.40
N TYR A 411 20.70 12.61 2.42
CA TYR A 411 20.08 11.33 2.75
C TYR A 411 20.36 10.26 1.68
N VAL A 412 20.18 10.57 0.40
CA VAL A 412 20.43 9.62 -0.69
C VAL A 412 21.91 9.24 -0.74
N ASP A 413 22.81 10.22 -0.66
CA ASP A 413 24.26 10.00 -0.74
C ASP A 413 24.79 9.23 0.49
N GLY A 414 24.21 9.46 1.68
CA GLY A 414 24.63 8.81 2.92
C GLY A 414 23.96 7.47 3.25
N LYS A 415 22.68 7.30 2.88
CA LYS A 415 21.81 6.17 3.29
C LYS A 415 21.06 5.50 2.12
N GLY A 416 21.20 5.98 0.88
CA GLY A 416 20.50 5.41 -0.27
C GLY A 416 20.77 3.93 -0.49
N ALA A 417 22.00 3.45 -0.23
CA ALA A 417 22.36 2.04 -0.42
C ALA A 417 21.59 1.08 0.51
N THR A 418 21.31 1.47 1.75
CA THR A 418 20.53 0.66 2.71
C THR A 418 19.02 0.78 2.49
N CYS A 419 18.60 1.80 1.71
CA CYS A 419 17.22 1.98 1.27
C CYS A 419 16.86 1.17 0.01
N LYS A 420 17.79 0.39 -0.55
CA LYS A 420 17.51 -0.47 -1.70
C LYS A 420 17.17 -1.88 -1.23
N ALA A 421 15.93 -2.30 -1.49
CA ALA A 421 15.48 -3.65 -1.19
C ALA A 421 16.28 -4.71 -1.94
N ARG A 422 16.30 -5.91 -1.37
CA ARG A 422 16.85 -7.14 -1.96
C ARG A 422 15.78 -8.22 -1.96
N LEU A 423 15.41 -8.72 -3.14
CA LEU A 423 14.47 -9.83 -3.27
C LEU A 423 15.12 -11.09 -2.71
N THR A 424 14.60 -11.57 -1.58
CA THR A 424 15.08 -12.76 -0.91
C THR A 424 14.03 -13.86 -1.00
N ARG A 425 14.43 -15.02 -1.51
CA ARG A 425 13.61 -16.24 -1.51
C ARG A 425 13.91 -17.04 -0.25
N PHE A 426 12.93 -17.23 0.62
CA PHE A 426 13.03 -18.01 1.85
C PHE A 426 12.43 -19.41 1.67
N ARG A 427 12.99 -20.38 2.41
CA ARG A 427 12.42 -21.71 2.65
C ARG A 427 12.14 -21.89 4.13
N LEU A 428 10.91 -22.28 4.47
CA LEU A 428 10.52 -22.76 5.79
C LEU A 428 10.31 -24.27 5.67
N PRO A 429 11.22 -25.09 6.23
CA PRO A 429 11.22 -26.52 5.98
C PRO A 429 10.20 -27.28 6.83
N ASP A 430 9.76 -28.43 6.34
CA ASP A 430 9.14 -29.47 7.18
C ASP A 430 7.90 -29.02 7.98
N VAL A 431 7.09 -28.14 7.40
CA VAL A 431 5.84 -27.67 7.99
C VAL A 431 4.92 -28.88 8.18
N GLY A 432 4.64 -29.19 9.44
CA GLY A 432 3.74 -30.27 9.83
C GLY A 432 2.28 -29.83 9.84
N GLY A 433 1.37 -30.80 9.94
CA GLY A 433 -0.05 -30.54 10.22
C GLY A 433 -0.38 -30.48 11.71
N ALA A 434 0.56 -30.84 12.59
CA ALA A 434 0.35 -30.86 14.03
C ALA A 434 0.51 -29.47 14.65
N ARG A 435 -0.29 -29.18 15.67
CA ARG A 435 -0.25 -27.90 16.39
C ARG A 435 1.08 -27.73 17.13
N VAL A 436 1.64 -26.53 17.05
CA VAL A 436 2.87 -26.10 17.73
C VAL A 436 2.52 -25.12 18.85
N ALA A 437 3.20 -25.23 19.99
CA ALA A 437 3.05 -24.29 21.09
C ALA A 437 3.79 -22.96 20.76
N PRO A 438 3.16 -21.78 20.97
CA PRO A 438 3.81 -20.48 20.76
C PRO A 438 5.06 -20.23 21.62
N THR A 439 5.28 -21.04 22.66
CA THR A 439 6.46 -21.00 23.55
C THR A 439 7.55 -22.00 23.17
N GLY A 440 7.36 -22.77 22.08
CA GLY A 440 8.34 -23.74 21.61
C GLY A 440 9.60 -23.09 21.05
N THR A 441 10.59 -23.91 20.71
CA THR A 441 11.80 -23.45 20.01
C THR A 441 11.51 -23.34 18.51
N PRO A 442 11.73 -22.19 17.88
CA PRO A 442 11.55 -22.05 16.44
C PRO A 442 12.55 -22.91 15.63
N GLY A 443 12.10 -23.44 14.49
CA GLY A 443 12.98 -23.99 13.46
C GLY A 443 13.73 -22.89 12.70
N ARG A 444 14.44 -23.25 11.62
CA ARG A 444 15.18 -22.27 10.81
C ARG A 444 14.51 -22.02 9.46
N ALA A 445 14.17 -20.76 9.19
CA ALA A 445 13.86 -20.27 7.85
C ALA A 445 15.15 -19.82 7.17
N SER A 446 15.43 -20.35 5.97
CA SER A 446 16.71 -20.12 5.28
C SER A 446 16.50 -19.36 3.97
N ALA A 447 17.37 -18.38 3.70
CA ALA A 447 17.42 -17.71 2.39
C ALA A 447 18.04 -18.66 1.35
N LEU A 448 17.29 -18.97 0.30
CA LEU A 448 17.71 -19.79 -0.85
C LEU A 448 18.43 -18.95 -1.90
N SER A 449 18.03 -17.70 -2.08
CA SER A 449 18.65 -16.76 -3.01
C SER A 449 18.34 -15.33 -2.62
N VAL A 450 19.25 -14.41 -2.95
CA VAL A 450 19.12 -12.97 -2.73
C VAL A 450 19.50 -12.25 -4.02
N ALA A 451 18.59 -11.43 -4.55
CA ALA A 451 18.87 -10.60 -5.72
C ALA A 451 19.81 -9.42 -5.35
N PRO A 452 20.55 -8.87 -6.32
CA PRO A 452 21.30 -7.64 -6.12
C PRO A 452 20.40 -6.48 -5.65
N ALA A 453 20.96 -5.61 -4.80
CA ALA A 453 20.26 -4.39 -4.40
C ALA A 453 20.00 -3.49 -5.63
N GLY A 454 18.79 -2.97 -5.75
CA GLY A 454 18.36 -2.17 -6.90
C GLY A 454 17.78 -2.98 -8.07
N ASP A 455 17.97 -4.29 -8.10
CA ASP A 455 17.31 -5.21 -9.04
C ASP A 455 16.01 -5.81 -8.46
N THR A 456 15.51 -5.21 -7.39
CA THR A 456 14.35 -5.71 -6.65
C THR A 456 13.12 -4.87 -6.93
N PRO A 457 12.02 -5.49 -7.38
CA PRO A 457 10.72 -4.84 -7.46
C PRO A 457 10.19 -4.50 -6.07
N GLU A 458 9.91 -3.24 -5.82
CA GLU A 458 9.06 -2.76 -4.71
C GLU A 458 7.66 -2.45 -5.20
N LEU A 459 6.70 -2.34 -4.28
CA LEU A 459 5.27 -2.38 -4.60
C LEU A 459 4.98 -3.53 -5.61
N PRO A 460 5.37 -4.77 -5.26
CA PRO A 460 5.45 -5.86 -6.22
C PRO A 460 4.07 -6.36 -6.66
N SER A 461 3.95 -6.61 -7.95
CA SER A 461 2.82 -7.28 -8.58
C SER A 461 3.30 -8.54 -9.30
N VAL A 462 2.44 -9.54 -9.36
CA VAL A 462 2.64 -10.80 -10.11
C VAL A 462 1.38 -11.08 -10.91
N ASN A 463 1.45 -12.02 -11.85
CA ASN A 463 0.23 -12.53 -12.47
C ASN A 463 -0.71 -13.09 -11.38
N PRO A 464 -1.94 -12.56 -11.21
CA PRO A 464 -2.83 -12.98 -10.14
C PRO A 464 -3.21 -14.46 -10.20
N LEU A 465 -3.12 -15.10 -11.37
CA LEU A 465 -3.30 -16.54 -11.55
C LEU A 465 -2.21 -17.41 -10.89
N ARG A 466 -1.11 -16.77 -10.46
CA ARG A 466 -0.01 -17.38 -9.70
C ARG A 466 -0.09 -17.11 -8.20
N ALA A 467 -1.12 -16.43 -7.70
CA ALA A 467 -1.32 -16.30 -6.26
C ALA A 467 -1.31 -17.69 -5.61
N THR A 468 -0.54 -17.83 -4.52
CA THR A 468 -0.33 -19.08 -3.76
C THR A 468 0.36 -20.22 -4.53
N LYS A 469 0.90 -19.95 -5.72
CA LYS A 469 1.57 -20.93 -6.61
C LYS A 469 3.00 -20.46 -6.94
N PRO A 470 3.88 -21.36 -7.42
CA PRO A 470 5.14 -20.95 -8.00
C PRO A 470 4.94 -19.91 -9.10
N HIS A 471 5.81 -18.91 -9.14
CA HIS A 471 5.81 -17.84 -10.14
C HIS A 471 7.23 -17.60 -10.65
N ARG A 472 7.33 -17.02 -11.84
CA ARG A 472 8.57 -16.64 -12.50
C ARG A 472 8.77 -15.14 -12.50
N TYR A 473 7.75 -14.34 -12.83
CA TYR A 473 7.91 -12.91 -13.09
C TYR A 473 7.31 -12.04 -11.98
N ILE A 474 8.05 -11.00 -11.60
CA ILE A 474 7.64 -10.00 -10.62
C ILE A 474 7.79 -8.63 -11.25
N TYR A 475 6.77 -7.79 -11.13
CA TYR A 475 6.75 -6.40 -11.62
C TYR A 475 6.73 -5.46 -10.43
N GLY A 476 7.31 -4.28 -10.55
CA GLY A 476 7.27 -3.28 -9.48
C GLY A 476 7.91 -1.97 -9.87
N VAL A 477 8.03 -1.08 -8.90
CA VAL A 477 8.85 0.13 -8.98
C VAL A 477 10.28 -0.18 -8.53
N CYS A 478 11.25 0.61 -8.98
CA CYS A 478 12.63 0.52 -8.52
C CYS A 478 13.24 1.89 -8.20
N ASP A 479 14.34 1.84 -7.47
CA ASP A 479 15.24 2.97 -7.23
C ASP A 479 16.62 2.68 -7.85
N ARG A 480 16.87 3.31 -8.99
CA ARG A 480 18.14 3.27 -9.72
C ARG A 480 19.08 4.42 -9.35
N GLY A 481 18.69 5.29 -8.42
CA GLY A 481 19.50 6.40 -7.91
C GLY A 481 19.44 7.68 -8.76
N ASN A 482 18.49 7.78 -9.69
CA ASN A 482 18.29 8.98 -10.51
C ASN A 482 17.38 10.00 -9.84
N SER A 483 16.54 9.57 -8.90
CA SER A 483 15.66 10.43 -8.10
C SER A 483 15.97 10.27 -6.61
N THR A 484 15.51 11.23 -5.81
CA THR A 484 15.44 11.11 -4.34
C THR A 484 14.35 10.13 -3.89
N PHE A 485 13.43 9.77 -4.79
CA PHE A 485 12.36 8.81 -4.60
C PHE A 485 12.50 7.61 -5.56
N LEU A 486 11.40 7.06 -6.07
CA LEU A 486 11.35 6.01 -7.08
C LEU A 486 11.49 6.60 -8.49
N ASP A 487 12.22 5.91 -9.36
CA ASP A 487 12.66 6.46 -10.66
C ASP A 487 12.47 5.51 -11.86
N GLY A 488 11.89 4.33 -11.64
CA GLY A 488 11.67 3.40 -12.74
C GLY A 488 10.70 2.27 -12.41
N LEU A 489 10.28 1.58 -13.47
CA LEU A 489 9.57 0.30 -13.40
C LEU A 489 10.57 -0.83 -13.64
N ILE A 490 10.34 -1.98 -13.03
CA ILE A 490 11.21 -3.14 -13.12
C ILE A 490 10.41 -4.45 -13.28
N LYS A 491 10.87 -5.31 -14.18
CA LYS A 491 10.47 -6.71 -14.31
C LYS A 491 11.63 -7.60 -13.85
N TYR A 492 11.38 -8.51 -12.93
CA TYR A 492 12.37 -9.47 -12.44
C TYR A 492 11.97 -10.90 -12.84
N ASP A 493 12.89 -11.61 -13.48
CA ASP A 493 12.75 -13.04 -13.80
C ASP A 493 13.45 -13.87 -12.73
N THR A 494 12.68 -14.56 -11.89
CA THR A 494 13.21 -15.36 -10.78
C THR A 494 13.91 -16.65 -11.23
N ALA A 495 13.64 -17.14 -12.44
CA ALA A 495 14.31 -18.31 -12.99
C ALA A 495 15.68 -17.93 -13.57
N ALA A 496 15.73 -16.87 -14.38
CA ALA A 496 16.98 -16.35 -14.95
C ALA A 496 17.81 -15.54 -13.93
N ARG A 497 17.18 -15.05 -12.86
CA ARG A 497 17.76 -14.14 -11.84
C ARG A 497 18.27 -12.84 -12.45
N THR A 498 17.47 -12.27 -13.34
CA THR A 498 17.79 -11.03 -14.07
C THR A 498 16.66 -10.02 -13.95
N ALA A 499 17.04 -8.74 -13.89
CA ALA A 499 16.10 -7.61 -13.92
C ALA A 499 16.14 -6.89 -15.28
N THR A 500 14.97 -6.45 -15.74
CA THR A 500 14.81 -5.48 -16.83
C THR A 500 14.17 -4.24 -16.24
N ALA A 501 14.87 -3.10 -16.25
CA ALA A 501 14.33 -1.84 -15.74
C ALA A 501 14.06 -0.85 -16.88
N ARG A 502 12.96 -0.11 -16.74
CA ARG A 502 12.59 1.01 -17.59
C ARG A 502 12.68 2.28 -16.76
N VAL A 503 13.67 3.11 -17.08
CA VAL A 503 13.89 4.43 -16.49
C VAL A 503 13.75 5.46 -17.59
N VAL A 504 12.77 6.34 -17.48
CA VAL A 504 12.61 7.48 -18.39
C VAL A 504 12.97 8.73 -17.59
N HIS A 505 13.87 9.54 -18.13
CA HIS A 505 14.40 10.71 -17.42
C HIS A 505 13.28 11.60 -16.89
N ALA A 506 13.39 12.00 -15.61
CA ALA A 506 12.44 12.85 -14.90
C ALA A 506 11.01 12.27 -14.80
N GLN A 507 10.83 10.96 -14.94
CA GLN A 507 9.50 10.33 -14.84
C GLN A 507 9.43 9.29 -13.73
N SER A 508 8.65 9.59 -12.69
CA SER A 508 8.50 8.73 -11.52
C SER A 508 7.20 7.92 -11.59
N PRO A 509 7.27 6.58 -11.74
CA PRO A 509 6.10 5.71 -11.81
C PRO A 509 5.59 5.27 -10.42
N GLY A 510 4.29 4.98 -10.33
CA GLY A 510 3.67 4.26 -9.22
C GLY A 510 3.62 2.75 -9.43
N GLU A 511 3.04 2.02 -8.47
CA GLU A 511 2.86 0.56 -8.52
C GLU A 511 2.29 0.09 -9.88
N PRO A 512 2.96 -0.84 -10.58
CA PRO A 512 2.41 -1.49 -11.76
C PRO A 512 1.39 -2.57 -11.37
N VAL A 513 0.15 -2.43 -11.83
CA VAL A 513 -0.91 -3.44 -11.66
C VAL A 513 -0.93 -4.35 -12.88
N PHE A 514 -0.57 -5.63 -12.71
CA PHE A 514 -0.60 -6.62 -13.79
C PHE A 514 -2.03 -7.09 -14.10
N LEU A 515 -2.38 -7.09 -15.38
CA LEU A 515 -3.62 -7.62 -15.94
C LEU A 515 -3.29 -8.77 -16.90
N PRO A 516 -3.73 -10.02 -16.63
CA PRO A 516 -3.49 -11.14 -17.54
C PRO A 516 -4.24 -10.94 -18.85
N ASP A 517 -3.59 -11.31 -19.96
CA ASP A 517 -4.27 -11.49 -21.24
C ASP A 517 -5.07 -12.81 -21.20
N PRO A 518 -6.41 -12.78 -21.32
CA PRO A 518 -7.24 -13.99 -21.32
C PRO A 518 -6.89 -14.95 -22.46
N ASP A 519 -6.38 -14.43 -23.58
CA ASP A 519 -5.98 -15.19 -24.77
C ASP A 519 -4.46 -15.42 -24.83
N GLY A 520 -3.73 -15.10 -23.76
CA GLY A 520 -2.27 -15.11 -23.66
C GLY A 520 -1.58 -16.49 -23.74
N GLY A 521 -2.30 -17.55 -24.10
CA GLY A 521 -1.76 -18.89 -24.31
C GLY A 521 -1.12 -19.53 -23.07
N GLY A 522 -1.52 -19.10 -21.86
CA GLY A 522 -1.01 -19.61 -20.59
C GLY A 522 0.41 -19.14 -20.21
N LYS A 523 1.01 -18.22 -20.98
CA LYS A 523 2.28 -17.57 -20.58
C LYS A 523 2.04 -16.70 -19.35
N GLU A 524 2.94 -16.79 -18.38
CA GLU A 524 2.77 -16.07 -17.12
C GLU A 524 2.87 -14.54 -17.28
N ASP A 525 3.66 -14.06 -18.24
CA ASP A 525 3.85 -12.66 -18.57
C ASP A 525 3.03 -12.20 -19.79
N ALA A 526 2.06 -13.00 -20.27
CA ALA A 526 1.09 -12.51 -21.24
C ALA A 526 0.05 -11.64 -20.54
N GLY A 527 0.04 -10.35 -20.88
CA GLY A 527 -0.77 -9.35 -20.21
C GLY A 527 -0.16 -7.96 -20.31
N VAL A 528 -0.73 -7.01 -19.58
CA VAL A 528 -0.21 -5.65 -19.47
C VAL A 528 -0.03 -5.23 -18.02
N CYS A 529 0.84 -4.24 -17.79
CA CYS A 529 0.94 -3.54 -16.51
C CYS A 529 0.42 -2.11 -16.65
N LEU A 530 -0.49 -1.72 -15.75
CA LEU A 530 -0.98 -0.35 -15.61
C LEU A 530 -0.20 0.38 -14.52
N SER A 531 0.36 1.56 -14.80
CA SER A 531 1.06 2.38 -13.80
C SER A 531 0.77 3.86 -14.01
N VAL A 532 0.52 4.61 -12.94
CA VAL A 532 0.40 6.08 -13.02
C VAL A 532 1.79 6.69 -12.91
N VAL A 533 2.16 7.51 -13.88
CA VAL A 533 3.51 8.10 -13.97
C VAL A 533 3.40 9.61 -13.86
N LEU A 534 4.21 10.21 -12.98
CA LEU A 534 4.45 11.65 -12.98
C LEU A 534 5.53 11.98 -14.01
N ASP A 535 5.22 12.84 -14.96
CA ASP A 535 6.22 13.54 -15.77
C ASP A 535 6.66 14.79 -15.02
N GLY A 536 7.81 14.69 -14.35
CA GLY A 536 8.37 15.75 -13.51
C GLY A 536 8.76 17.00 -14.29
N THR A 537 9.19 16.86 -15.54
CA THR A 537 9.50 18.01 -16.41
C THR A 537 8.25 18.80 -16.76
N ARG A 538 7.14 18.11 -17.01
CA ARG A 538 5.86 18.74 -17.36
C ARG A 538 5.00 19.11 -16.14
N GLY A 539 5.26 18.52 -14.98
CA GLY A 539 4.42 18.68 -13.78
C GLY A 539 3.03 18.06 -13.93
N THR A 540 2.89 17.04 -14.80
CA THR A 540 1.60 16.38 -15.10
C THR A 540 1.76 14.87 -15.09
N SER A 541 0.67 14.13 -14.92
CA SER A 541 0.72 12.67 -14.89
C SER A 541 0.04 12.02 -16.10
N TYR A 542 0.26 10.72 -16.25
CA TYR A 542 -0.45 9.90 -17.22
C TYR A 542 -0.57 8.45 -16.72
N LEU A 543 -1.62 7.75 -17.16
CA LEU A 543 -1.74 6.31 -16.99
C LEU A 543 -0.96 5.61 -18.11
N LEU A 544 0.12 4.92 -17.76
CA LEU A 544 0.96 4.10 -18.65
C LEU A 544 0.41 2.68 -18.75
N VAL A 545 0.44 2.12 -19.96
CA VAL A 545 0.18 0.70 -20.23
C VAL A 545 1.43 0.09 -20.87
N LEU A 546 2.03 -0.88 -20.18
CA LEU A 546 3.17 -1.65 -20.68
C LEU A 546 2.73 -3.07 -21.05
N ASP A 547 3.22 -3.60 -22.17
CA ASP A 547 3.19 -5.03 -22.43
C ASP A 547 4.07 -5.74 -21.40
N ALA A 548 3.52 -6.70 -20.67
CA ALA A 548 4.22 -7.30 -19.54
C ALA A 548 5.34 -8.27 -19.98
N GLY A 549 5.28 -8.80 -21.21
CA GLY A 549 6.27 -9.70 -21.79
C GLY A 549 7.54 -8.95 -22.18
N THR A 550 7.40 -8.02 -23.10
CA THR A 550 8.45 -7.17 -23.69
C THR A 550 8.86 -6.02 -22.77
N PHE A 551 7.98 -5.60 -21.86
CA PHE A 551 8.15 -4.44 -20.99
C PHE A 551 8.24 -3.09 -21.72
N GLU A 552 7.72 -3.06 -22.96
CA GLU A 552 7.60 -1.86 -23.76
C GLU A 552 6.20 -1.23 -23.65
N GLU A 553 6.13 0.06 -23.93
CA GLU A 553 4.88 0.80 -23.90
C GLU A 553 3.97 0.44 -25.08
N VAL A 554 2.72 0.12 -24.77
CA VAL A 554 1.68 -0.11 -25.78
C VAL A 554 0.72 1.06 -25.89
N GLY A 555 0.52 1.84 -24.83
CA GLY A 555 -0.29 3.05 -24.86
C GLY A 555 -0.33 3.79 -23.53
N ARG A 556 -1.00 4.93 -23.52
CA ARG A 556 -1.19 5.76 -22.34
C ARG A 556 -2.43 6.64 -22.42
N ALA A 557 -2.91 7.10 -21.27
CA ALA A 557 -3.93 8.14 -21.14
C ALA A 557 -3.37 9.34 -20.36
N GLY A 558 -3.25 10.50 -21.02
CA GLY A 558 -2.60 11.70 -20.47
C GLY A 558 -3.54 12.56 -19.64
N MET A 559 -3.00 13.21 -18.59
CA MET A 559 -3.71 14.09 -17.68
C MET A 559 -3.14 15.51 -17.75
N GLU A 560 -3.93 16.51 -17.37
CA GLU A 560 -3.51 17.92 -17.32
C GLU A 560 -2.99 18.34 -15.94
N VAL A 561 -3.10 17.46 -14.95
CA VAL A 561 -2.66 17.67 -13.56
C VAL A 561 -1.66 16.60 -13.15
N ALA A 562 -0.85 16.90 -12.13
CA ALA A 562 -0.08 15.89 -11.43
C ALA A 562 -1.02 15.01 -10.60
N VAL A 563 -0.82 13.69 -10.66
CA VAL A 563 -1.38 12.75 -9.70
C VAL A 563 -0.33 12.53 -8.62
N PRO A 564 -0.69 12.75 -7.33
CA PRO A 564 0.18 12.46 -6.20
C PRO A 564 0.76 11.05 -6.22
N PHE A 565 1.96 10.89 -5.66
CA PHE A 565 2.54 9.57 -5.43
C PHE A 565 1.70 8.79 -4.41
N GLY A 566 0.82 7.93 -4.91
CA GLY A 566 0.03 7.00 -4.11
C GLY A 566 0.77 5.71 -3.76
N PHE A 567 0.09 4.82 -3.03
CA PHE A 567 0.66 3.53 -2.59
C PHE A 567 0.17 2.38 -3.46
N HIS A 568 -1.08 1.99 -3.30
CA HIS A 568 -1.62 0.76 -3.86
C HIS A 568 -2.96 0.95 -4.55
N GLY A 569 -3.34 -0.06 -5.33
CA GLY A 569 -4.53 -0.03 -6.15
C GLY A 569 -5.12 -1.40 -6.40
N CYS A 570 -6.28 -1.40 -7.03
CA CYS A 570 -6.87 -2.63 -7.57
C CYS A 570 -7.56 -2.30 -8.90
N HIS A 571 -7.49 -3.24 -9.83
CA HIS A 571 -8.27 -3.18 -11.07
C HIS A 571 -9.43 -4.15 -10.96
N VAL A 572 -10.60 -3.71 -11.42
CA VAL A 572 -11.80 -4.53 -11.56
C VAL A 572 -12.15 -4.58 -13.04
N ALA A 573 -11.99 -5.75 -13.65
CA ALA A 573 -12.28 -5.95 -15.07
C ALA A 573 -13.78 -5.81 -15.37
N CYS A 574 -14.09 -5.40 -16.59
CA CYS A 574 -15.43 -5.56 -17.15
C CYS A 574 -15.82 -7.04 -17.19
N SER A 575 -17.12 -7.32 -17.03
CA SER A 575 -17.66 -8.68 -17.06
C SER A 575 -17.76 -9.28 -18.45
#